data_AF-A0A2V8BL27-F1
#
_entry.id   AF-A0A2V8BL27-F1
#
_cell.length_a   1.000
_cell.length_b   1.000
_cell.length_c   1.000
_cell.angle_alpha   90.00
_cell.angle_beta   90.00
_cell.angle_gamma   90.00
#
_symmetry.space_group_name_H-M   'P 1'
#
loop_
_entity.id
_entity.type
_entity.pdbx_description
1 polymer ?
#
loop_
_entity_poly.entity_id
_entity_poly.type
_entity_poly.pdbx_seq_one_letter_code
_entity_poly.pdbx_strand_id
1 'polypeptide(L)'
;MNATDSTGIFHPPAPATLEQAGLKSDVVEQLVLKLLYFSGELTGAEMTRRLGLGFSVFEPCLEFLKQQRLVEVTGASVFGGASFRYRTTDAGRMWAAGVLKQNQYVGVAPVPLEQYRRYILDFKKTVPLRADRDSVRTAFSDMVVSDAVLDAVGPAVNFGHSMFVYGAPGNGKTMMAHAIRGLLAGNIAIPHAIEVEGNIIKVFDPACHEELPLHYDDEKLARGVPYDRRWAHCRRPIVTVGGELTLDALDLRYNAINKLYRAPGQLAANGGVLVIDDFGRQRCSPRDLLNRWIGPLESRIDFLT
;
A
#
# COMPACT_ATOMS: atom_id res chain seq x y z
N MET A 1 7.53 -17.83 -2.18
CA MET A 1 8.12 -17.89 -0.82
C MET A 1 8.80 -16.56 -0.59
N ASN A 2 8.29 -15.72 0.30
CA ASN A 2 8.94 -14.44 0.62
C ASN A 2 10.22 -14.75 1.40
N ALA A 3 11.35 -14.19 0.96
CA ALA A 3 12.62 -14.43 1.61
C ALA A 3 12.68 -13.62 2.92
N THR A 4 12.63 -14.31 4.06
CA THR A 4 13.07 -13.75 5.34
C THR A 4 14.59 -13.68 5.31
N ASP A 5 15.13 -12.49 5.01
CA ASP A 5 16.55 -12.22 5.21
C ASP A 5 16.80 -12.07 6.72
N SER A 6 18.06 -12.29 7.15
CA SER A 6 18.51 -12.30 8.55
C SER A 6 18.26 -11.01 9.35
N THR A 7 17.65 -9.99 8.73
CA THR A 7 17.24 -8.70 9.29
C THR A 7 15.76 -8.63 9.70
N GLY A 8 14.96 -9.68 9.48
CA GLY A 8 13.57 -9.74 9.95
C GLY A 8 12.56 -8.95 9.11
N ILE A 9 12.92 -8.56 7.88
CA ILE A 9 12.05 -7.79 6.98
C ILE A 9 11.19 -8.76 6.15
N PHE A 10 9.88 -8.80 6.40
CA PHE A 10 8.92 -9.57 5.59
C PHE A 10 8.45 -8.76 4.38
N HIS A 11 9.20 -8.85 3.28
CA HIS A 11 8.95 -8.06 2.06
C HIS A 11 8.81 -8.96 0.81
N PRO A 12 7.90 -8.64 -0.13
CA PRO A 12 7.80 -9.37 -1.40
C PRO A 12 9.07 -9.26 -2.25
N PRO A 13 9.49 -10.34 -2.93
CA PRO A 13 10.61 -10.32 -3.86
C PRO A 13 10.24 -9.61 -5.16
N ALA A 14 11.21 -8.94 -5.80
CA ALA A 14 10.99 -8.29 -7.08
C ALA A 14 10.57 -9.30 -8.17
N PRO A 15 9.55 -9.00 -9.00
CA PRO A 15 9.17 -9.87 -10.10
C PRO A 15 10.25 -9.82 -11.20
N ALA A 16 10.57 -10.98 -11.79
CA ALA A 16 11.51 -11.08 -12.90
C ALA A 16 10.84 -10.93 -14.28
N THR A 17 9.53 -11.23 -14.36
CA THR A 17 8.74 -11.16 -15.59
C THR A 17 7.39 -10.47 -15.36
N LEU A 18 6.71 -10.10 -16.43
CA LEU A 18 5.38 -9.48 -16.38
C LEU A 18 4.35 -10.42 -15.74
N GLU A 19 4.42 -11.71 -16.04
CA GLU A 19 3.53 -12.73 -15.50
C GLU A 19 3.72 -12.87 -13.99
N GLN A 20 4.97 -12.81 -13.50
CA GLN A 20 5.27 -12.80 -12.07
C GLN A 20 4.80 -11.51 -11.39
N ALA A 21 4.83 -10.38 -12.09
CA ALA A 21 4.25 -9.14 -11.60
C ALA A 21 2.72 -9.24 -11.48
N GLY A 22 2.09 -10.21 -12.17
CA GLY A 22 0.66 -10.49 -12.13
C GLY A 22 -0.20 -9.44 -12.87
N LEU A 23 0.43 -8.58 -13.65
CA LEU A 23 -0.24 -7.52 -14.40
C LEU A 23 -0.47 -7.95 -15.84
N LYS A 24 -1.61 -7.53 -16.40
CA LYS A 24 -1.84 -7.61 -17.84
C LYS A 24 -0.97 -6.59 -18.56
N SER A 25 -0.58 -6.89 -19.81
CA SER A 25 0.31 -6.01 -20.58
C SER A 25 -0.30 -4.64 -20.84
N ASP A 26 -1.60 -4.59 -21.13
CA ASP A 26 -2.35 -3.36 -21.37
C ASP A 26 -2.24 -2.35 -20.22
N VAL A 27 -2.29 -2.82 -18.96
CA VAL A 27 -2.10 -1.96 -17.78
C VAL A 27 -0.70 -1.34 -17.78
N VAL A 28 0.34 -2.13 -18.07
CA VAL A 28 1.73 -1.67 -18.08
C VAL A 28 2.01 -0.76 -19.28
N GLU A 29 1.49 -1.09 -20.45
CA GLU A 29 1.55 -0.27 -21.67
C GLU A 29 0.92 1.12 -21.41
N GLN A 30 -0.26 1.16 -20.79
CA GLN A 30 -0.93 2.39 -20.39
C GLN A 30 -0.09 3.21 -19.39
N LEU A 31 0.55 2.56 -18.41
CA LEU A 31 1.41 3.25 -17.45
C LEU A 31 2.65 3.85 -18.14
N VAL A 32 3.30 3.10 -19.03
CA VAL A 32 4.46 3.56 -19.81
C VAL A 32 4.09 4.77 -20.66
N LEU A 33 2.98 4.70 -21.41
CA LEU A 33 2.52 5.80 -22.25
C LEU A 33 2.18 7.04 -21.44
N LYS A 34 1.47 6.90 -20.32
CA LYS A 34 1.16 8.02 -19.42
C LYS A 34 2.43 8.64 -18.84
N LEU A 35 3.40 7.81 -18.47
CA LEU A 35 4.66 8.27 -17.89
C LEU A 35 5.48 9.10 -18.90
N LEU A 36 5.59 8.61 -20.13
CA LEU A 36 6.27 9.32 -21.22
C LEU A 36 5.49 10.57 -21.65
N TYR A 37 4.15 10.53 -21.66
CA TYR A 37 3.30 11.68 -21.98
C TYR A 37 3.60 12.89 -21.07
N PHE A 38 3.70 12.69 -19.76
CA PHE A 38 3.99 13.78 -18.81
C PHE A 38 5.47 14.17 -18.76
N SER A 39 6.38 13.24 -19.05
CA SER A 39 7.83 13.49 -18.93
C SER A 39 8.48 13.99 -20.22
N GLY A 40 7.80 13.84 -21.36
CA GLY A 40 8.33 14.10 -22.69
C GLY A 40 9.27 13.00 -23.18
N GLU A 41 10.37 12.77 -22.45
CA GLU A 41 11.39 11.78 -22.77
C GLU A 41 11.93 11.15 -21.48
N LEU A 42 12.14 9.83 -21.47
CA LEU A 42 12.75 9.10 -20.36
C LEU A 42 13.65 7.98 -20.85
N THR A 43 14.68 7.67 -20.06
CA THR A 43 15.45 6.44 -20.22
C THR A 43 14.72 5.23 -19.64
N GLY A 44 15.03 4.02 -20.12
CA GLY A 44 14.53 2.77 -19.52
C GLY A 44 14.87 2.63 -18.03
N ALA A 45 16.04 3.11 -17.61
CA ALA A 45 16.46 3.17 -16.22
C ALA A 45 15.61 4.14 -15.37
N GLU A 46 15.22 5.29 -15.93
CA GLU A 46 14.29 6.21 -15.25
C GLU A 46 12.88 5.63 -15.16
N MET A 47 12.41 4.95 -16.21
CA MET A 47 11.11 4.25 -16.19
C MET A 47 11.11 3.15 -15.13
N THR A 48 12.19 2.38 -15.00
CA THR A 48 12.37 1.39 -13.92
C THR A 48 12.14 1.99 -12.53
N ARG A 49 12.76 3.16 -12.25
CA ARG A 49 12.59 3.84 -10.96
C ARG A 49 11.16 4.32 -10.74
N ARG A 50 10.51 4.88 -11.76
CA ARG A 50 9.17 5.47 -11.63
C ARG A 50 8.05 4.43 -11.61
N LEU A 51 8.22 3.31 -12.32
CA LEU A 51 7.26 2.20 -12.34
C LEU A 51 7.49 1.21 -11.20
N GLY A 52 8.65 1.22 -10.53
CA GLY A 52 8.99 0.23 -9.51
C GLY A 52 9.12 -1.20 -10.05
N LEU A 53 9.27 -1.36 -11.38
CA LEU A 53 9.43 -2.63 -12.08
C LEU A 53 10.81 -2.67 -12.73
N GLY A 54 11.47 -3.84 -12.70
CA GLY A 54 12.70 -4.07 -13.46
C GLY A 54 12.49 -3.88 -14.97
N PHE A 55 13.51 -3.42 -15.69
CA PHE A 55 13.40 -3.16 -17.13
C PHE A 55 12.89 -4.38 -17.91
N SER A 56 13.43 -5.57 -17.62
CA SER A 56 13.01 -6.83 -18.25
C SER A 56 11.51 -7.17 -18.07
N VAL A 57 10.87 -6.62 -17.04
CA VAL A 57 9.44 -6.86 -16.75
C VAL A 57 8.55 -6.09 -17.72
N PHE A 58 8.89 -4.84 -18.05
CA PHE A 58 8.07 -3.99 -18.92
C PHE A 58 8.64 -3.80 -20.33
N GLU A 59 9.85 -4.31 -20.60
CA GLU A 59 10.47 -4.28 -21.93
C GLU A 59 9.58 -4.87 -23.03
N PRO A 60 8.90 -6.02 -22.86
CA PRO A 60 7.98 -6.54 -23.89
C PRO A 60 6.84 -5.57 -24.22
N CYS A 61 6.31 -4.86 -23.21
CA CYS A 61 5.28 -3.84 -23.40
C CYS A 61 5.83 -2.63 -24.18
N LEU A 62 7.06 -2.22 -23.87
CA LEU A 62 7.73 -1.12 -24.56
C LEU A 62 8.03 -1.46 -26.03
N GLU A 63 8.47 -2.69 -26.31
CA GLU A 63 8.68 -3.17 -27.68
C GLU A 63 7.37 -3.26 -28.47
N PHE A 64 6.28 -3.72 -27.84
CA PHE A 64 4.95 -3.69 -28.45
C PHE A 64 4.52 -2.25 -28.82
N LEU A 65 4.65 -1.29 -27.89
CA LEU A 65 4.33 0.11 -28.15
C LEU A 65 5.18 0.73 -29.28
N LYS A 66 6.44 0.30 -29.42
CA LYS A 66 7.30 0.70 -30.55
C LYS A 66 6.82 0.12 -31.87
N GLN A 67 6.46 -1.17 -31.90
CA GLN A 67 5.92 -1.82 -33.10
C GLN A 67 4.62 -1.15 -33.57
N GLN A 68 3.78 -0.73 -32.62
CA GLN A 68 2.56 0.06 -32.88
C GLN A 68 2.83 1.53 -33.24
N ARG A 69 4.09 1.96 -33.30
CA ARG A 69 4.53 3.35 -33.57
C ARG A 69 3.96 4.38 -32.59
N LEU A 70 3.67 3.97 -31.35
CA LEU A 70 3.22 4.85 -30.27
C LEU A 70 4.41 5.43 -29.48
N VAL A 71 5.51 4.69 -29.43
CA VAL A 71 6.76 5.09 -28.79
C VAL A 71 7.90 4.99 -29.80
N GLU A 72 8.86 5.90 -29.73
CA GLU A 72 10.06 5.90 -30.55
C GLU A 72 11.31 6.07 -29.67
N VAL A 73 12.46 5.64 -30.19
CA VAL A 73 13.77 5.79 -29.54
C VAL A 73 14.47 6.99 -30.17
N THR A 74 14.79 8.00 -29.36
CA THR A 74 15.41 9.26 -29.80
C THR A 74 16.92 9.27 -29.68
N GLY A 75 17.47 8.41 -28.83
CA GLY A 75 18.90 8.33 -28.59
C GLY A 75 19.25 7.05 -27.86
N ALA A 76 20.43 6.52 -28.15
CA ALA A 76 21.02 5.41 -27.45
C ALA A 76 22.32 5.90 -26.80
N SER A 77 22.49 5.69 -25.49
CA SER A 77 23.84 5.54 -24.96
C SER A 77 24.25 4.07 -25.03
N VAL A 78 25.53 3.78 -24.79
CA VAL A 78 26.16 2.45 -24.92
C VAL A 78 25.26 1.29 -24.46
N PHE A 79 25.26 0.22 -25.29
CA PHE A 79 24.59 -1.09 -25.19
C PHE A 79 23.51 -1.30 -24.11
N GLY A 80 22.28 -1.57 -24.56
CA GLY A 80 21.17 -2.13 -23.76
C GLY A 80 19.92 -1.26 -23.75
N GLY A 81 18.73 -1.86 -23.88
CA GLY A 81 17.45 -1.13 -23.95
C GLY A 81 17.21 -0.20 -22.75
N ALA A 82 17.69 -0.56 -21.56
CA ALA A 82 17.55 0.27 -20.36
C ALA A 82 18.24 1.65 -20.46
N SER A 83 19.28 1.79 -21.30
CA SER A 83 20.02 3.05 -21.48
C SER A 83 19.47 3.92 -22.62
N PHE A 84 18.55 3.40 -23.43
CA PHE A 84 17.92 4.13 -24.52
C PHE A 84 16.95 5.19 -23.98
N ARG A 85 16.84 6.30 -24.70
CA ARG A 85 15.85 7.36 -24.48
C ARG A 85 14.62 7.08 -25.33
N TYR A 86 13.47 7.10 -24.68
CA TYR A 86 12.18 6.83 -25.27
C TYR A 86 11.30 8.08 -25.16
N ARG A 87 10.52 8.35 -26.20
CA ARG A 87 9.46 9.37 -26.18
C ARG A 87 8.21 8.84 -26.89
N THR A 88 7.06 9.44 -26.59
CA THR A 88 5.84 9.19 -27.35
C THR A 88 5.88 9.89 -28.72
N THR A 89 5.40 9.22 -29.75
CA THR A 89 5.04 9.84 -31.04
C THR A 89 3.78 10.70 -30.89
N ASP A 90 3.37 11.43 -31.94
CA ASP A 90 2.07 12.13 -31.93
C ASP A 90 0.88 11.18 -31.72
N ALA A 91 0.91 10.02 -32.37
CA ALA A 91 -0.10 8.97 -32.17
C ALA A 91 -0.07 8.45 -30.73
N GLY A 92 1.11 8.22 -30.17
CA GLY A 92 1.28 7.83 -28.77
C GLY A 92 0.73 8.86 -27.80
N ARG A 93 0.96 10.16 -28.05
CA ARG A 93 0.41 11.25 -27.24
C ARG A 93 -1.12 11.27 -27.26
N MET A 94 -1.72 11.10 -28.44
CA MET A 94 -3.19 11.04 -28.57
C MET A 94 -3.77 9.84 -27.81
N TRP A 95 -3.12 8.68 -27.90
CA TRP A 95 -3.55 7.48 -27.20
C TRP A 95 -3.43 7.62 -25.68
N ALA A 96 -2.30 8.14 -25.20
CA ALA A 96 -2.08 8.44 -23.78
C ALA A 96 -3.14 9.41 -23.23
N ALA A 97 -3.48 10.47 -23.99
CA ALA A 97 -4.55 11.39 -23.63
C ALA A 97 -5.93 10.70 -23.55
N GLY A 98 -6.19 9.70 -24.39
CA GLY A 98 -7.38 8.85 -24.32
C GLY A 98 -7.44 8.03 -23.03
N VAL A 99 -6.34 7.37 -22.68
CA VAL A 99 -6.23 6.57 -21.43
C VAL A 99 -6.39 7.43 -20.19
N LEU A 100 -5.80 8.64 -20.17
CA LEU A 100 -5.94 9.59 -19.06
C LEU A 100 -7.38 10.06 -18.83
N LYS A 101 -8.26 9.95 -19.84
CA LYS A 101 -9.70 10.19 -19.66
C LYS A 101 -10.38 9.07 -18.88
N GLN A 102 -9.82 7.87 -18.82
CA GLN A 102 -10.38 6.76 -18.04
C GLN A 102 -9.81 6.76 -16.63
N ASN A 103 -8.49 6.92 -16.50
CA ASN A 103 -7.77 6.88 -15.23
C ASN A 103 -6.47 7.69 -15.30
N GLN A 104 -6.29 8.65 -14.39
CA GLN A 104 -5.09 9.50 -14.34
C GLN A 104 -3.95 8.93 -13.48
N TYR A 105 -4.03 7.67 -13.04
CA TYR A 105 -2.95 7.06 -12.27
C TYR A 105 -1.64 7.07 -13.08
N VAL A 106 -0.61 7.69 -12.51
CA VAL A 106 0.76 7.67 -13.01
C VAL A 106 1.70 7.47 -11.83
N GLY A 107 2.63 6.53 -11.97
CA GLY A 107 3.61 6.22 -10.93
C GLY A 107 3.91 4.73 -10.91
N VAL A 108 4.20 4.25 -9.71
CA VAL A 108 4.61 2.87 -9.44
C VAL A 108 3.52 1.89 -9.89
N ALA A 109 3.89 0.83 -10.60
CA ALA A 109 2.94 -0.14 -11.12
C ALA A 109 2.12 -0.76 -9.97
N PRO A 110 0.79 -0.92 -10.14
CA PRO A 110 -0.05 -1.46 -9.09
C PRO A 110 0.27 -2.94 -8.85
N VAL A 111 -0.19 -3.43 -7.70
CA VAL A 111 -0.14 -4.84 -7.34
C VAL A 111 -1.54 -5.44 -7.49
N PRO A 112 -1.72 -6.58 -8.17
CA PRO A 112 -3.03 -7.23 -8.22
C PRO A 112 -3.57 -7.53 -6.82
N LEU A 113 -4.87 -7.32 -6.59
CA LEU A 113 -5.50 -7.55 -5.29
C LEU A 113 -5.22 -8.96 -4.73
N GLU A 114 -5.19 -9.97 -5.58
CA GLU A 114 -4.91 -11.34 -5.14
C GLU A 114 -3.49 -11.50 -4.60
N GLN A 115 -2.50 -10.81 -5.19
CA GLN A 115 -1.13 -10.80 -4.69
C GLN A 115 -1.05 -10.06 -3.35
N TYR A 116 -1.79 -8.96 -3.21
CA TYR A 116 -1.92 -8.26 -1.92
C TYR A 116 -2.55 -9.14 -0.84
N ARG A 117 -3.65 -9.82 -1.15
CA ARG A 117 -4.33 -10.75 -0.24
C ARG A 117 -3.39 -11.85 0.24
N ARG A 118 -2.65 -12.48 -0.69
CA ARG A 118 -1.68 -13.53 -0.36
C ARG A 118 -0.57 -13.01 0.55
N TYR A 119 -0.02 -11.83 0.25
CA TYR A 119 0.99 -11.20 1.10
C TYR A 119 0.50 -11.00 2.53
N ILE A 120 -0.71 -10.46 2.72
CA ILE A 120 -1.27 -10.22 4.06
C ILE A 120 -1.50 -11.52 4.82
N LEU A 121 -1.96 -12.58 4.14
CA LEU A 121 -2.12 -13.90 4.76
C LEU A 121 -0.79 -14.50 5.22
N ASP A 122 0.26 -14.38 4.42
CA ASP A 122 1.58 -14.87 4.78
C ASP A 122 2.22 -14.01 5.87
N PHE A 123 2.07 -12.69 5.81
CA PHE A 123 2.54 -11.76 6.84
C PHE A 123 1.96 -12.10 8.21
N LYS A 124 0.66 -12.35 8.31
CA LYS A 124 -0.01 -12.73 9.57
C LYS A 124 0.54 -14.04 10.16
N LYS A 125 1.00 -14.98 9.32
CA LYS A 125 1.60 -16.24 9.77
C LYS A 125 3.05 -16.06 10.22
N THR A 126 3.82 -15.25 9.50
CA THR A 126 5.27 -15.07 9.74
C THR A 126 5.56 -14.04 10.84
N VAL A 127 4.72 -13.02 10.99
CA VAL A 127 4.85 -11.94 11.97
C VAL A 127 3.65 -11.96 12.92
N PRO A 128 3.58 -12.96 13.83
CA PRO A 128 2.47 -13.07 14.75
C PRO A 128 2.45 -11.92 15.75
N LEU A 129 1.25 -11.58 16.22
CA LEU A 129 1.08 -10.64 17.32
C LEU A 129 1.63 -11.28 18.60
N ARG A 130 2.53 -10.56 19.27
CA ARG A 130 3.15 -10.97 20.53
C ARG A 130 3.24 -9.75 21.45
N ALA A 131 2.18 -9.55 22.23
CA ALA A 131 2.11 -8.63 23.34
C ALA A 131 2.20 -9.44 24.63
N ASP A 132 3.39 -9.50 25.22
CA ASP A 132 3.62 -10.04 26.56
C ASP A 132 3.46 -8.94 27.62
N ARG A 133 3.54 -9.32 28.90
CA ARG A 133 3.30 -8.38 30.00
C ARG A 133 4.30 -7.23 30.01
N ASP A 134 5.57 -7.50 29.71
CA ASP A 134 6.64 -6.51 29.79
C ASP A 134 6.58 -5.53 28.63
N SER A 135 6.30 -6.00 27.41
CA SER A 135 6.04 -5.15 26.25
C SER A 135 4.80 -4.27 26.45
N VAL A 136 3.72 -4.80 27.02
CA VAL A 136 2.52 -4.03 27.39
C VAL A 136 2.88 -2.94 28.41
N ARG A 137 3.57 -3.26 29.51
CA ARG A 137 3.98 -2.25 30.50
C ARG A 137 4.90 -1.19 29.89
N THR A 138 5.80 -1.59 29.00
CA THR A 138 6.74 -0.67 28.33
C THR A 138 5.99 0.27 27.38
N ALA A 139 5.07 -0.24 26.55
CA ALA A 139 4.33 0.60 25.61
C ALA A 139 3.40 1.61 26.30
N PHE A 140 2.95 1.31 27.52
CA PHE A 140 2.07 2.15 28.31
C PHE A 140 2.79 2.93 29.43
N SER A 141 4.13 2.95 29.45
CA SER A 141 4.91 3.56 30.55
C SER A 141 4.62 5.05 30.78
N ASP A 142 4.25 5.76 29.71
CA ASP A 142 3.96 7.20 29.74
C ASP A 142 2.50 7.49 30.13
N MET A 143 1.72 6.47 30.49
CA MET A 143 0.30 6.56 30.82
C MET A 143 0.02 6.07 32.25
N VAL A 144 -0.84 6.78 32.97
CA VAL A 144 -1.38 6.31 34.26
C VAL A 144 -2.60 5.43 34.00
N VAL A 145 -2.36 4.12 33.89
CA VAL A 145 -3.39 3.09 33.65
C VAL A 145 -3.33 2.01 34.74
N SER A 146 -4.50 1.54 35.17
CA SER A 146 -4.58 0.45 36.16
C SER A 146 -4.08 -0.88 35.59
N ASP A 147 -3.48 -1.73 36.44
CA ASP A 147 -3.02 -3.06 36.04
C ASP A 147 -4.12 -3.91 35.37
N ALA A 148 -5.38 -3.78 35.81
CA ALA A 148 -6.51 -4.49 35.19
C ALA A 148 -6.71 -4.14 33.70
N VAL A 149 -6.43 -2.90 33.30
CA VAL A 149 -6.50 -2.47 31.90
C VAL A 149 -5.33 -3.06 31.12
N LEU A 150 -4.11 -3.02 31.68
CA LEU A 150 -2.92 -3.59 31.05
C LEU A 150 -3.07 -5.10 30.84
N ASP A 151 -3.57 -5.82 31.84
CA ASP A 151 -3.80 -7.26 31.80
C ASP A 151 -4.89 -7.64 30.76
N ALA A 152 -5.80 -6.72 30.41
CA ALA A 152 -6.79 -6.92 29.35
C ALA A 152 -6.27 -6.60 27.94
N VAL A 153 -5.36 -5.62 27.80
CA VAL A 153 -4.83 -5.17 26.49
C VAL A 153 -4.00 -6.26 25.83
N GLY A 154 -3.09 -6.91 26.56
CA GLY A 154 -2.19 -7.93 26.00
C GLY A 154 -2.93 -9.04 25.24
N PRO A 155 -3.88 -9.75 25.88
CA PRO A 155 -4.71 -10.74 25.21
C PRO A 155 -5.49 -10.18 24.02
N ALA A 156 -6.10 -8.99 24.15
CA ALA A 156 -6.87 -8.38 23.06
C ALA A 156 -6.01 -8.13 21.81
N VAL A 157 -4.77 -7.64 21.99
CA VAL A 157 -3.81 -7.45 20.90
C VAL A 157 -3.41 -8.80 20.31
N ASN A 158 -3.06 -9.80 21.11
CA ASN A 158 -2.64 -11.12 20.61
C ASN A 158 -3.71 -11.82 19.75
N PHE A 159 -4.98 -11.68 20.12
CA PHE A 159 -6.09 -12.27 19.36
C PHE A 159 -6.60 -11.39 18.21
N GLY A 160 -6.07 -10.18 18.05
CA GLY A 160 -6.55 -9.20 17.07
C GLY A 160 -8.00 -8.80 17.31
N HIS A 161 -8.42 -8.73 18.58
CA HIS A 161 -9.78 -8.35 18.94
C HIS A 161 -9.99 -6.84 18.84
N SER A 162 -11.22 -6.45 18.51
CA SER A 162 -11.63 -5.05 18.59
C SER A 162 -11.75 -4.62 20.04
N MET A 163 -11.37 -3.38 20.32
CA MET A 163 -11.38 -2.80 21.67
C MET A 163 -12.25 -1.55 21.69
N PHE A 164 -13.02 -1.38 22.75
CA PHE A 164 -13.82 -0.17 22.98
C PHE A 164 -13.25 0.61 24.16
N VAL A 165 -12.76 1.83 23.91
CA VAL A 165 -12.12 2.69 24.92
C VAL A 165 -13.03 3.87 25.26
N TYR A 166 -13.61 3.86 26.46
CA TYR A 166 -14.51 4.92 26.94
C TYR A 166 -13.90 5.69 28.12
N GLY A 167 -14.39 6.91 28.35
CA GLY A 167 -13.83 7.85 29.32
C GLY A 167 -14.06 9.30 28.92
N ALA A 168 -13.85 10.22 29.87
CA ALA A 168 -13.96 11.65 29.63
C ALA A 168 -12.94 12.15 28.57
N PRO A 169 -13.21 13.27 27.88
CA PRO A 169 -12.23 13.91 27.00
C PRO A 169 -10.94 14.23 27.77
N GLY A 170 -9.78 14.06 27.12
CA GLY A 170 -8.47 14.30 27.74
C GLY A 170 -7.85 13.11 28.49
N ASN A 171 -8.56 11.99 28.65
CA ASN A 171 -8.03 10.79 29.34
C ASN A 171 -7.06 9.93 28.49
N GLY A 172 -6.41 10.51 27.47
CA GLY A 172 -5.36 9.81 26.71
C GLY A 172 -5.83 8.65 25.81
N LYS A 173 -7.08 8.63 25.33
CA LYS A 173 -7.58 7.57 24.42
C LYS A 173 -6.74 7.45 23.15
N THR A 174 -6.39 8.59 22.55
CA THR A 174 -5.50 8.64 21.38
C THR A 174 -4.12 8.10 21.71
N MET A 175 -3.58 8.42 22.90
CA MET A 175 -2.29 7.86 23.36
C MET A 175 -2.35 6.34 23.54
N MET A 176 -3.46 5.81 24.07
CA MET A 176 -3.67 4.36 24.19
C MET A 176 -3.61 3.67 22.82
N ALA A 177 -4.19 4.26 21.77
CA ALA A 177 -4.10 3.70 20.42
C ALA A 177 -2.66 3.69 19.88
N HIS A 178 -1.88 4.75 20.16
CA HIS A 178 -0.46 4.77 19.80
C HIS A 178 0.37 3.75 20.59
N ALA A 179 0.08 3.54 21.87
CA ALA A 179 0.70 2.49 22.69
C ALA A 179 0.39 1.10 22.12
N ILE A 180 -0.86 0.84 21.72
CA ILE A 180 -1.27 -0.41 21.05
C ILE A 180 -0.48 -0.62 19.75
N ARG A 181 -0.31 0.41 18.92
CA ARG A 181 0.56 0.32 17.72
C ARG A 181 1.99 -0.07 18.11
N GLY A 182 2.50 0.46 19.23
CA GLY A 182 3.83 0.13 19.76
C GLY A 182 4.01 -1.35 20.12
N LEU A 183 2.92 -2.06 20.44
CA LEU A 183 2.93 -3.50 20.70
C LEU A 183 2.98 -4.36 19.43
N LEU A 184 2.72 -3.77 18.26
CA LEU A 184 2.74 -4.48 17.01
C LEU A 184 4.19 -4.67 16.54
N ALA A 185 4.73 -5.88 16.76
CA ALA A 185 6.05 -6.24 16.27
C ALA A 185 6.11 -6.28 14.73
N GLY A 186 7.32 -6.02 14.21
CA GLY A 186 7.65 -6.09 12.79
C GLY A 186 7.17 -4.89 11.97
N ASN A 187 7.69 -4.81 10.75
CA ASN A 187 7.29 -3.84 9.74
C ASN A 187 6.45 -4.52 8.66
N ILE A 188 5.71 -3.73 7.87
CA ILE A 188 4.81 -4.24 6.83
C ILE A 188 5.13 -3.59 5.48
N ALA A 189 5.03 -4.36 4.40
CA ALA A 189 5.12 -3.86 3.04
C ALA A 189 3.72 -3.45 2.55
N ILE A 190 3.58 -2.22 2.10
CA ILE A 190 2.31 -1.64 1.67
C ILE A 190 2.42 -1.27 0.19
N PRO A 191 1.57 -1.82 -0.68
CA PRO A 191 1.65 -1.51 -2.10
C PRO A 191 1.33 -0.03 -2.33
N HIS A 192 2.02 0.61 -3.29
CA HIS A 192 1.71 1.99 -3.64
C HIS A 192 0.26 2.12 -4.15
N ALA A 193 -0.16 1.16 -4.96
CA ALA A 193 -1.52 1.00 -5.42
C ALA A 193 -1.83 -0.48 -5.67
N ILE A 194 -3.12 -0.81 -5.67
CA ILE A 194 -3.61 -2.13 -6.06
C ILE A 194 -4.48 -2.03 -7.31
N GLU A 195 -4.48 -3.10 -8.09
CA GLU A 195 -5.34 -3.26 -9.27
C GLU A 195 -6.49 -4.22 -8.95
N VAL A 196 -7.70 -3.80 -9.33
CA VAL A 196 -8.95 -4.55 -9.18
C VAL A 196 -9.80 -4.35 -10.43
N GLU A 197 -9.92 -5.40 -11.25
CA GLU A 197 -10.79 -5.43 -12.43
C GLU A 197 -10.57 -4.24 -13.40
N GLY A 198 -9.31 -3.86 -13.61
CA GLY A 198 -8.90 -2.73 -14.45
C GLY A 198 -8.88 -1.37 -13.75
N ASN A 199 -9.40 -1.29 -12.52
CA ASN A 199 -9.35 -0.08 -11.71
C ASN A 199 -8.11 -0.05 -10.82
N ILE A 200 -7.56 1.14 -10.61
CA ILE A 200 -6.41 1.34 -9.73
C ILE A 200 -6.86 2.07 -8.47
N ILE A 201 -6.59 1.44 -7.33
CA ILE A 201 -6.87 1.98 -5.99
C ILE A 201 -5.53 2.38 -5.36
N LYS A 202 -5.35 3.66 -5.04
CA LYS A 202 -4.16 4.12 -4.32
C LYS A 202 -4.27 3.70 -2.85
N VAL A 203 -3.24 2.98 -2.36
CA VAL A 203 -3.21 2.44 -0.99
C VAL A 203 -2.19 3.20 -0.15
N PHE A 204 -0.94 3.27 -0.60
CA PHE A 204 0.09 4.05 0.11
C PHE A 204 -0.27 5.54 0.10
N ASP A 205 -0.21 6.12 1.29
CA ASP A 205 -0.44 7.52 1.58
C ASP A 205 0.60 7.97 2.63
N PRO A 206 1.53 8.87 2.27
CA PRO A 206 2.54 9.39 3.20
C PRO A 206 1.97 10.06 4.45
N ALA A 207 0.69 10.47 4.44
CA ALA A 207 0.03 11.01 5.63
C ALA A 207 -0.25 9.94 6.70
N CYS A 208 -0.40 8.67 6.29
CA CYS A 208 -0.76 7.55 7.17
C CYS A 208 0.36 6.51 7.29
N HIS A 209 1.26 6.44 6.31
CA HIS A 209 2.25 5.40 6.17
C HIS A 209 3.66 5.97 6.34
N GLU A 210 4.29 5.60 7.45
CA GLU A 210 5.67 5.94 7.77
C GLU A 210 6.61 4.97 7.05
N GLU A 211 7.14 5.40 5.90
CA GLU A 211 8.09 4.62 5.11
C GLU A 211 9.46 4.56 5.81
N LEU A 212 10.01 3.36 5.89
CA LEU A 212 11.28 3.05 6.52
C LEU A 212 12.29 2.66 5.44
N PRO A 213 13.54 3.14 5.50
CA PRO A 213 14.55 2.84 4.51
C PRO A 213 14.81 1.33 4.44
N LEU A 214 14.73 0.77 3.23
CA LEU A 214 15.27 -0.55 2.95
C LEU A 214 16.79 -0.43 2.90
N HIS A 215 17.48 -0.99 3.89
CA HIS A 215 18.94 -1.07 3.86
C HIS A 215 19.31 -2.13 2.83
N TYR A 216 19.88 -1.68 1.71
CA TYR A 216 20.43 -2.55 0.70
C TYR A 216 21.87 -2.90 1.11
N ASP A 217 22.18 -4.20 1.24
CA ASP A 217 23.59 -4.60 1.20
C ASP A 217 24.12 -4.28 -0.20
N ASP A 218 25.17 -3.47 -0.29
CA ASP A 218 25.78 -3.03 -1.55
C ASP A 218 26.23 -4.23 -2.41
N GLU A 219 26.63 -5.36 -1.80
CA GLU A 219 26.98 -6.61 -2.50
C GLU A 219 25.78 -7.30 -3.20
N LYS A 220 24.54 -7.06 -2.75
CA LYS A 220 23.33 -7.61 -3.37
C LYS A 220 22.82 -6.72 -4.52
N LEU A 221 23.15 -5.43 -4.51
CA LEU A 221 22.75 -4.48 -5.56
C LEU A 221 23.27 -4.88 -6.96
N ALA A 222 24.44 -5.50 -7.01
CA ALA A 222 25.05 -6.05 -8.24
C ALA A 222 24.24 -7.19 -8.89
N ARG A 223 23.33 -7.83 -8.15
CA ARG A 223 22.46 -8.93 -8.62
C ARG A 223 21.01 -8.50 -8.89
N GLY A 224 20.71 -7.20 -8.83
CA GLY A 224 19.36 -6.66 -8.93
C GLY A 224 18.76 -6.33 -7.56
N VAL A 225 17.66 -5.58 -7.55
CA VAL A 225 16.96 -5.20 -6.32
C VAL A 225 16.24 -6.44 -5.80
N PRO A 226 16.56 -6.96 -4.60
CA PRO A 226 15.93 -8.19 -4.11
C PRO A 226 14.43 -8.00 -3.78
N TYR A 227 14.01 -6.77 -3.55
CA TYR A 227 12.67 -6.41 -3.08
C TYR A 227 11.83 -5.72 -4.16
N ASP A 228 10.55 -6.06 -4.20
CA ASP A 228 9.57 -5.48 -5.13
C ASP A 228 9.29 -4.01 -4.79
N ARG A 229 9.81 -3.07 -5.58
CA ARG A 229 9.63 -1.63 -5.37
C ARG A 229 8.20 -1.13 -5.57
N ARG A 230 7.27 -2.01 -5.96
CA ARG A 230 5.83 -1.71 -5.91
C ARG A 230 5.27 -1.58 -4.50
N TRP A 231 6.06 -1.98 -3.51
CA TRP A 231 5.69 -1.98 -2.10
C TRP A 231 6.62 -1.06 -1.32
N ALA A 232 6.03 -0.17 -0.53
CA ALA A 232 6.73 0.66 0.44
C ALA A 232 6.90 -0.14 1.73
N HIS A 233 8.13 -0.23 2.22
CA HIS A 233 8.42 -0.83 3.52
C HIS A 233 8.06 0.18 4.62
N CYS A 234 7.03 -0.12 5.41
CA CYS A 234 6.44 0.82 6.35
C CYS A 234 6.45 0.28 7.77
N ARG A 235 6.52 1.20 8.75
CA ARG A 235 6.05 0.88 10.10
C ARG A 235 4.58 0.50 10.04
N ARG A 236 4.12 -0.41 10.91
CA ARG A 236 2.71 -0.82 10.95
C ARG A 236 1.81 0.41 11.14
N PRO A 237 0.82 0.63 10.24
CA PRO A 237 0.10 1.89 10.16
C PRO A 237 -0.78 2.12 11.39
N ILE A 238 -1.05 3.39 11.68
CA ILE A 238 -2.16 3.80 12.54
C ILE A 238 -2.98 4.83 11.78
N VAL A 239 -4.25 4.52 11.54
CA VAL A 239 -5.17 5.40 10.85
C VAL A 239 -6.25 5.79 11.82
N THR A 240 -6.39 7.09 12.07
CA THR A 240 -7.45 7.63 12.92
C THR A 240 -8.52 8.26 12.04
N VAL A 241 -9.77 7.87 12.30
CA VAL A 241 -10.95 8.42 11.65
C VAL A 241 -11.77 9.13 12.74
N GLY A 242 -11.87 10.46 12.67
CA GLY A 242 -12.45 11.32 13.75
C GLY A 242 -13.89 11.79 13.50
N GLY A 243 -14.40 12.69 14.35
CA GLY A 243 -15.81 13.12 14.45
C GLY A 243 -16.47 13.75 13.20
N GLU A 244 -15.69 14.12 12.17
CA GLU A 244 -16.23 14.44 10.84
C GLU A 244 -16.60 13.19 10.01
N LEU A 245 -16.53 12.00 10.61
CA LEU A 245 -16.94 10.71 10.05
C LEU A 245 -18.32 10.79 9.38
N THR A 246 -18.29 11.01 8.08
CA THR A 246 -19.25 10.44 7.16
C THR A 246 -18.84 8.98 6.94
N LEU A 247 -19.80 8.05 6.95
CA LEU A 247 -19.60 6.62 6.65
C LEU A 247 -18.70 6.41 5.41
N ASP A 248 -18.72 7.37 4.48
CA ASP A 248 -17.87 7.52 3.31
C ASP A 248 -16.36 7.29 3.49
N ALA A 249 -15.79 7.53 4.68
CA ALA A 249 -14.35 7.27 4.91
C ALA A 249 -14.02 5.77 5.00
N LEU A 250 -15.05 4.95 5.18
CA LEU A 250 -14.98 3.50 5.30
C LEU A 250 -15.31 2.80 3.97
N ASP A 251 -15.70 3.57 2.95
CA ASP A 251 -16.06 3.06 1.63
C ASP A 251 -15.02 3.44 0.58
N LEU A 252 -15.04 2.73 -0.54
CA LEU A 252 -14.13 2.97 -1.65
C LEU A 252 -14.50 4.30 -2.33
N ARG A 253 -13.65 5.33 -2.19
CA ARG A 253 -13.97 6.66 -2.72
C ARG A 253 -13.41 6.86 -4.11
N TYR A 254 -14.30 7.07 -5.09
CA TYR A 254 -13.93 7.55 -6.41
C TYR A 254 -13.78 9.08 -6.41
N ASN A 255 -12.62 9.57 -6.81
CA ASN A 255 -12.42 11.00 -7.06
C ASN A 255 -12.61 11.26 -8.56
N ALA A 256 -13.68 11.98 -8.92
CA ALA A 256 -14.05 12.25 -10.31
C ALA A 256 -13.05 13.17 -11.06
N ILE A 257 -12.25 13.96 -10.34
CA ILE A 257 -11.27 14.88 -10.93
C ILE A 257 -10.07 14.08 -11.42
N ASN A 258 -9.48 13.25 -10.56
CA ASN A 258 -8.32 12.43 -10.91
C ASN A 258 -8.70 11.05 -11.47
N LYS A 259 -9.98 10.68 -11.40
CA LYS A 259 -10.53 9.39 -11.84
C LYS A 259 -9.86 8.21 -11.16
N LEU A 260 -9.57 8.37 -9.87
CA LEU A 260 -8.89 7.39 -9.04
C LEU A 260 -9.74 6.99 -7.85
N TYR A 261 -9.65 5.71 -7.51
CA TYR A 261 -10.12 5.23 -6.23
C TYR A 261 -9.05 5.45 -5.15
N ARG A 262 -9.49 5.86 -3.97
CA ARG A 262 -8.67 5.87 -2.76
C ARG A 262 -9.07 4.72 -1.85
N ALA A 263 -8.08 4.08 -1.25
CA ALA A 263 -8.30 3.05 -0.24
C ALA A 263 -9.14 3.59 0.93
N PRO A 264 -10.14 2.83 1.40
CA PRO A 264 -10.85 3.18 2.64
C PRO A 264 -9.95 3.04 3.86
N GLY A 265 -10.36 3.65 4.98
CA GLY A 265 -9.55 3.73 6.21
C GLY A 265 -9.04 2.37 6.71
N GLN A 266 -9.85 1.33 6.66
CA GLN A 266 -9.49 -0.03 7.08
C GLN A 266 -8.48 -0.70 6.14
N LEU A 267 -8.50 -0.38 4.84
CA LEU A 267 -7.50 -0.87 3.90
C LEU A 267 -6.16 -0.14 4.12
N ALA A 268 -6.20 1.16 4.35
CA ALA A 268 -5.01 1.94 4.71
C ALA A 268 -4.42 1.52 6.08
N ALA A 269 -5.28 1.14 7.04
CA ALA A 269 -4.85 0.64 8.35
C ALA A 269 -4.46 -0.85 8.34
N ASN A 270 -4.52 -1.54 7.20
CA ASN A 270 -4.41 -2.99 7.17
C ASN A 270 -3.05 -3.45 7.69
N GLY A 271 -3.07 -4.49 8.52
CA GLY A 271 -1.89 -4.92 9.26
C GLY A 271 -1.42 -3.93 10.32
N GLY A 272 -2.19 -2.90 10.67
CA GLY A 272 -1.87 -1.94 11.73
C GLY A 272 -3.02 -1.75 12.72
N VAL A 273 -3.26 -0.51 13.13
CA VAL A 273 -4.35 -0.11 14.03
C VAL A 273 -5.28 0.86 13.31
N LEU A 274 -6.58 0.56 13.31
CA LEU A 274 -7.62 1.51 12.91
C LEU A 274 -8.28 2.07 14.17
N VAL A 275 -8.28 3.40 14.30
CA VAL A 275 -8.88 4.11 15.42
C VAL A 275 -10.12 4.83 14.93
N ILE A 276 -11.27 4.52 15.52
CA ILE A 276 -12.44 5.40 15.40
C ILE A 276 -12.46 6.30 16.63
N ASP A 277 -12.27 7.59 16.42
CA ASP A 277 -12.45 8.59 17.46
C ASP A 277 -13.87 9.17 17.45
N ASP A 278 -14.28 9.78 18.56
CA ASP A 278 -15.60 10.41 18.73
C ASP A 278 -16.79 9.49 18.44
N PHE A 279 -16.65 8.20 18.77
CA PHE A 279 -17.71 7.22 18.68
C PHE A 279 -18.94 7.64 19.49
N GLY A 280 -20.08 7.87 18.83
CA GLY A 280 -21.27 8.45 19.46
C GLY A 280 -21.54 9.93 19.16
N ARG A 281 -20.57 10.64 18.56
CA ARG A 281 -20.69 12.06 18.17
C ARG A 281 -20.62 12.27 16.66
N GLN A 282 -20.64 11.18 15.90
CA GLN A 282 -20.59 11.19 14.44
C GLN A 282 -21.94 11.62 13.83
N ARG A 283 -21.93 12.00 12.55
CA ARG A 283 -23.15 12.35 11.80
C ARG A 283 -24.07 11.15 11.56
N CYS A 284 -23.51 9.94 11.51
CA CYS A 284 -24.24 8.68 11.42
C CYS A 284 -24.51 8.10 12.81
N SER A 285 -25.54 7.26 12.94
CA SER A 285 -25.81 6.63 14.22
C SER A 285 -24.71 5.61 14.56
N PRO A 286 -24.31 5.48 15.84
CA PRO A 286 -23.36 4.45 16.28
C PRO A 286 -23.81 3.03 15.90
N ARG A 287 -25.13 2.81 15.83
CA ARG A 287 -25.73 1.55 15.40
C ARG A 287 -25.46 1.29 13.91
N ASP A 288 -25.50 2.30 13.05
CA ASP A 288 -25.22 2.14 11.61
C ASP A 288 -23.74 1.86 11.37
N LEU A 289 -22.85 2.56 12.08
CA LEU A 289 -21.41 2.27 12.10
C LEU A 289 -21.12 0.83 12.53
N LEU A 290 -21.72 0.40 13.64
CA LEU A 290 -21.58 -0.97 14.10
C LEU A 290 -22.19 -1.95 13.11
N ASN A 291 -23.39 -1.71 12.58
CA ASN A 291 -24.01 -2.62 11.61
C ASN A 291 -23.18 -2.80 10.34
N ARG A 292 -22.52 -1.75 9.84
CA ARG A 292 -21.57 -1.86 8.73
C ARG A 292 -20.41 -2.78 9.11
N TRP A 293 -19.93 -2.71 10.36
CA TRP A 293 -18.77 -3.47 10.83
C TRP A 293 -19.06 -4.79 11.54
N ILE A 294 -20.27 -5.09 11.99
CA ILE A 294 -20.61 -6.34 12.69
C ILE A 294 -20.27 -7.51 11.78
N GLY A 295 -20.70 -7.47 10.52
CA GLY A 295 -20.36 -8.49 9.53
C GLY A 295 -18.84 -8.63 9.31
N PRO A 296 -18.12 -7.55 8.97
CA PRO A 296 -16.65 -7.59 8.82
C PRO A 296 -15.86 -7.99 10.06
N LEU A 297 -16.30 -7.59 11.25
CA LEU A 297 -15.63 -7.89 12.52
C LEU A 297 -15.88 -9.35 12.95
N GLU A 298 -17.06 -9.90 12.69
CA GLU A 298 -17.38 -11.32 12.97
C GLU A 298 -16.74 -12.26 11.94
N SER A 299 -16.85 -11.93 10.66
CA SER A 299 -16.32 -12.76 9.56
C SER A 299 -14.82 -12.58 9.32
N ARG A 300 -14.23 -11.51 9.87
CA ARG A 300 -12.86 -11.02 9.56
C ARG A 300 -12.63 -10.70 8.08
N ILE A 301 -13.70 -10.49 7.32
CA ILE A 301 -13.70 -10.20 5.88
C ILE A 301 -14.56 -8.96 5.63
N ASP A 302 -13.97 -7.91 5.07
CA ASP A 302 -14.71 -6.71 4.66
C ASP A 302 -14.94 -6.72 3.14
N PHE A 303 -16.18 -6.49 2.73
CA PHE A 303 -16.54 -6.32 1.33
C PHE A 303 -16.72 -4.83 1.04
N LEU A 304 -15.88 -4.31 0.15
CA LEU A 304 -15.94 -2.92 -0.31
C LEU A 304 -16.79 -2.91 -1.58
N THR A 305 -17.96 -2.31 -1.53
CA THR A 305 -18.86 -2.10 -2.67
C THR A 305 -18.80 -0.67 -3.13
#